data_AF-A0A2Z6PAK7-F1
#
_entry.id   AF-A0A2Z6PAK7-F1
#
_cell.length_a   1.000
_cell.length_b   1.000
_cell.length_c   1.000
_cell.angle_alpha   90.00
_cell.angle_beta   90.00
_cell.angle_gamma   90.00
#
_symmetry.space_group_name_H-M   'P 1'
#
loop_
_entity.id
_entity.type
_entity.pdbx_description
1 polymer ?
#
loop_
_entity_poly.entity_id
_entity_poly.type
_entity_poly.pdbx_seq_one_letter_code
_entity_poly.pdbx_strand_id
1 'polypeptide(L)'
;HYIIYMGDHSHPNSESVIRANHEILASVTGSLSDAKEIALHHYSKSFRGFSAMITPEQANKLAEYDSVVSVFESKMNMLHTTHSWDFLRLDSVYKSNHIALDSTSNVIVGVIDSGVWPESESFNDYGLGPVPEKFKGECVTGDNFTLANCNK
;
A
#
# COMPACT_ATOMS: atom_id res chain seq x y z
N HIS A 1 -1.03 8.05 15.67
CA HIS A 1 -1.71 8.81 14.59
C HIS A 1 -2.96 8.06 14.17
N TYR A 2 -3.93 8.75 13.56
CA TYR A 2 -5.20 8.16 13.11
C TYR A 2 -5.30 8.12 11.59
N ILE A 3 -6.07 7.16 11.09
CA ILE A 3 -6.43 7.00 9.69
C ILE A 3 -7.92 7.30 9.54
N ILE A 4 -8.25 8.21 8.63
CA ILE A 4 -9.60 8.63 8.30
C ILE A 4 -9.91 8.07 6.91
N TYR A 5 -10.80 7.08 6.86
CA TYR A 5 -11.26 6.46 5.63
C TYR A 5 -12.58 7.10 5.19
N MET A 6 -12.64 7.55 3.94
CA MET A 6 -13.74 8.37 3.41
C MET A 6 -14.43 7.74 2.19
N GLY A 7 -14.16 6.46 1.92
CA GLY A 7 -14.83 5.70 0.87
C GLY A 7 -14.37 6.03 -0.54
N ASP A 8 -15.32 5.90 -1.47
CA ASP A 8 -15.09 6.00 -2.91
C ASP A 8 -14.71 7.42 -3.36
N HIS A 9 -14.05 7.49 -4.52
CA HIS A 9 -13.48 8.70 -5.08
C HIS A 9 -14.43 9.36 -6.08
N SER A 10 -14.94 10.56 -5.73
CA SER A 10 -15.77 11.38 -6.61
C SER A 10 -15.07 12.62 -7.17
N HIS A 11 -13.76 12.78 -6.89
CA HIS A 11 -13.01 13.98 -7.29
C HIS A 11 -12.28 13.74 -8.63
N PRO A 12 -12.04 14.79 -9.42
CA PRO A 12 -11.46 14.64 -10.75
C PRO A 12 -9.95 14.33 -10.73
N ASN A 13 -9.25 14.67 -9.64
CA ASN A 13 -7.81 14.47 -9.50
C ASN A 13 -7.36 14.42 -8.02
N SER A 14 -6.11 13.99 -7.81
CA SER A 14 -5.51 13.86 -6.47
C SER A 14 -5.38 15.18 -5.72
N GLU A 15 -5.09 16.30 -6.41
CA GLU A 15 -4.97 17.61 -5.76
C GLU A 15 -6.28 18.07 -5.11
N SER A 16 -7.40 17.81 -5.78
CA SER A 16 -8.73 18.13 -5.27
C SER A 16 -9.06 17.30 -4.03
N VAL A 17 -8.66 16.02 -4.00
CA VAL A 17 -8.79 15.16 -2.81
C VAL A 17 -7.95 15.70 -1.66
N ILE A 18 -6.68 16.01 -1.93
CA ILE A 18 -5.75 16.51 -0.91
C ILE A 18 -6.25 17.83 -0.32
N ARG A 19 -6.78 18.74 -1.15
CA ARG A 19 -7.37 19.99 -0.67
C ARG A 19 -8.58 19.74 0.24
N ALA A 20 -9.53 18.90 -0.20
CA ALA A 20 -10.72 18.56 0.59
C ALA A 20 -10.35 17.88 1.93
N ASN A 21 -9.34 17.01 1.92
CA ASN A 21 -8.83 16.37 3.13
C ASN A 21 -8.28 17.42 4.12
N HIS A 22 -7.52 18.40 3.65
CA HIS A 22 -7.03 19.49 4.50
C HIS A 22 -8.16 20.36 5.07
N GLU A 23 -9.20 20.65 4.27
CA GLU A 23 -10.35 21.44 4.72
C GLU A 23 -11.12 20.74 5.85
N ILE A 24 -11.35 19.43 5.73
CA ILE A 24 -11.99 18.64 6.78
C ILE A 24 -11.11 18.57 8.02
N LEU A 25 -9.80 18.34 7.86
CA LEU A 25 -8.88 18.31 9.00
C LEU A 25 -8.78 19.67 9.70
N ALA A 26 -8.83 20.76 8.95
CA ALA A 26 -8.85 22.13 9.49
C ALA A 26 -10.06 22.40 10.41
N SER A 27 -11.17 21.69 10.22
CA SER A 27 -12.36 21.83 11.09
C SER A 27 -12.11 21.40 12.54
N VAL A 28 -11.13 20.50 12.78
CA VAL A 28 -10.79 20.00 14.12
C VAL A 28 -9.46 20.54 14.65
N THR A 29 -8.60 21.07 13.79
CA THR A 29 -7.34 21.73 14.18
C THR A 29 -7.49 23.24 14.35
N GLY A 30 -8.45 23.86 13.68
CA GLY A 30 -8.73 25.30 13.73
C GLY A 30 -8.12 26.11 12.59
N SER A 31 -7.16 25.55 11.83
CA SER A 31 -6.58 26.23 10.66
C SER A 31 -6.08 25.26 9.59
N LEU A 32 -6.04 25.74 8.34
CA LEU A 32 -5.45 25.01 7.21
C LEU A 32 -3.94 24.82 7.34
N SER A 33 -3.26 25.73 8.04
CA SER A 33 -1.81 25.62 8.27
C SER A 33 -1.52 24.44 9.18
N ASP A 34 -2.21 24.37 10.32
CA ASP A 34 -2.05 23.29 11.29
C ASP A 34 -2.47 21.94 10.67
N ALA A 35 -3.55 21.95 9.89
CA ALA A 35 -4.01 20.75 9.17
C ALA A 35 -2.94 20.19 8.23
N LYS A 36 -2.24 21.07 7.48
CA LYS A 36 -1.15 20.66 6.59
C LYS A 36 0.07 20.15 7.35
N GLU A 37 0.38 20.74 8.50
CA GLU A 37 1.53 20.36 9.32
C GLU A 37 1.36 18.96 9.94
N ILE A 38 0.16 18.62 10.41
CA ILE A 38 -0.09 17.35 11.10
C ILE A 38 -0.52 16.22 10.15
N ALA A 39 -0.80 16.52 8.88
CA ALA A 39 -1.13 15.52 7.87
C ALA A 39 0.11 14.68 7.54
N LEU A 40 -0.01 13.37 7.65
CA LEU A 40 1.08 12.43 7.39
C LEU A 40 1.00 11.84 5.98
N HIS A 41 -0.22 11.54 5.52
CA HIS A 41 -0.43 10.94 4.21
C HIS A 41 -1.85 11.23 3.68
N HIS A 42 -1.99 11.27 2.35
CA HIS A 42 -3.28 11.37 1.68
C HIS A 42 -3.51 10.21 0.73
N TYR A 43 -4.60 9.49 0.96
CA TYR A 43 -5.08 8.45 0.06
C TYR A 43 -5.98 9.11 -0.99
N SER A 44 -5.54 9.10 -2.25
CA SER A 44 -6.19 9.84 -3.35
C SER A 44 -6.31 9.07 -4.67
N LYS A 45 -5.80 7.84 -4.73
CA LYS A 45 -5.82 7.02 -5.95
C LYS A 45 -6.97 6.01 -5.94
N SER A 46 -6.88 5.00 -5.08
CA SER A 46 -7.85 3.89 -5.04
C SER A 46 -9.07 4.19 -4.17
N PHE A 47 -8.93 5.08 -3.19
CA PHE A 47 -9.98 5.51 -2.28
C PHE A 47 -9.62 6.89 -1.73
N ARG A 48 -10.60 7.56 -1.11
CA ARG A 48 -10.40 8.83 -0.40
C ARG A 48 -10.10 8.58 1.07
N GLY A 49 -9.11 9.28 1.59
CA GLY A 49 -8.83 9.36 3.01
C GLY A 49 -7.54 10.08 3.30
N PHE A 50 -7.17 10.15 4.57
CA PHE A 50 -5.88 10.68 4.99
C PHE A 50 -5.47 10.10 6.35
N SER A 51 -4.21 10.27 6.72
CA SER A 51 -3.72 9.99 8.06
C SER A 51 -3.11 11.24 8.68
N ALA A 52 -3.31 11.44 9.98
CA ALA A 52 -2.89 12.66 10.67
C ALA A 52 -2.57 12.43 12.15
N MET A 53 -1.71 13.30 12.71
CA MET A 53 -1.40 13.38 14.13
C MET A 53 -2.50 14.16 14.89
N ILE A 54 -3.57 13.49 15.27
CA ILE A 54 -4.72 14.08 15.97
C ILE A 54 -4.99 13.39 17.32
N THR A 55 -5.72 14.07 18.21
CA THR A 55 -6.16 13.50 19.48
C THR A 55 -7.37 12.57 19.30
N PRO A 56 -7.67 11.67 20.27
CA PRO A 56 -8.87 10.85 20.23
C PRO A 56 -10.17 11.68 20.11
N GLU A 57 -10.24 12.84 20.76
CA GLU A 57 -11.41 13.74 20.70
C GLU A 57 -11.58 14.32 19.29
N GLN A 58 -10.50 14.72 18.64
CA GLN A 58 -10.53 15.18 17.25
C GLN A 58 -10.91 14.03 16.30
N ALA A 59 -10.40 12.82 16.52
CA ALA A 59 -10.74 11.64 15.75
C ALA A 59 -12.24 11.30 15.85
N ASN A 60 -12.81 11.36 17.06
CA ASN A 60 -14.24 11.17 17.28
C ASN A 60 -15.09 12.22 16.56
N LYS A 61 -14.69 13.51 16.60
CA LYS A 61 -15.36 14.57 15.85
C LYS A 61 -15.34 14.32 14.34
N LEU A 62 -14.21 13.85 13.80
CA LEU A 62 -14.12 13.51 12.38
C LEU A 62 -15.00 12.30 12.01
N ALA A 63 -15.19 11.35 12.91
CA ALA A 63 -16.06 10.20 12.69
C ALA A 63 -17.55 10.56 12.56
N GLU A 64 -17.95 11.75 13.00
CA GLU A 64 -19.33 12.25 12.89
C GLU A 64 -19.66 12.86 11.50
N TYR A 65 -18.66 13.05 10.64
CA TYR A 65 -18.88 13.62 9.31
C TYR A 65 -19.47 12.57 8.35
N ASP A 66 -20.55 12.92 7.64
CA ASP A 66 -21.17 12.06 6.63
C ASP A 66 -20.20 11.58 5.52
N SER A 67 -19.14 12.34 5.27
CA SER A 67 -18.11 12.03 4.29
C SER A 67 -17.06 11.03 4.79
N VAL A 68 -17.08 10.70 6.09
CA VAL A 68 -16.14 9.78 6.76
C VAL A 68 -16.85 8.45 7.02
N VAL A 69 -16.26 7.38 6.51
CA VAL A 69 -16.81 6.02 6.65
C VAL A 69 -16.29 5.35 7.92
N SER A 70 -15.01 5.54 8.24
CA SER A 70 -14.43 5.04 9.49
C SER A 70 -13.18 5.82 9.90
N VAL A 71 -12.94 5.88 11.21
CA VAL A 71 -11.73 6.44 11.81
C VAL A 71 -11.12 5.40 12.74
N PHE A 72 -9.83 5.14 12.61
CA PHE A 72 -9.14 4.16 13.45
C PHE A 72 -7.69 4.55 13.68
N GLU A 73 -7.16 4.16 14.84
CA GLU A 73 -5.75 4.37 15.16
C GLU A 73 -4.87 3.50 14.25
N SER A 74 -3.79 4.07 13.75
CA SER A 74 -2.80 3.30 12.98
C SER A 74 -2.07 2.32 13.88
N LYS A 75 -1.93 1.07 13.39
CA LYS A 75 -1.30 -0.02 14.13
C LYS A 75 -0.14 -0.58 13.33
N MET A 76 0.91 -0.97 14.05
CA MET A 76 1.98 -1.78 13.48
C MET A 76 1.47 -3.22 13.33
N ASN A 77 1.59 -3.77 12.12
CA ASN A 77 1.34 -5.18 11.87
C ASN A 77 2.62 -5.98 12.14
N MET A 78 2.47 -7.17 12.70
CA MET A 78 3.58 -8.08 12.99
C MET A 78 3.70 -9.13 11.89
N LEU A 79 4.93 -9.58 11.60
CA LEU A 79 5.16 -10.68 10.68
C LEU A 79 4.43 -11.94 11.15
N HIS A 80 3.61 -12.52 10.30
CA HIS A 80 2.85 -13.73 10.61
C HIS A 80 3.65 -15.01 10.32
N THR A 81 4.63 -14.96 9.43
CA THR A 81 5.43 -16.12 9.04
C THR A 81 6.77 -15.68 8.46
N THR A 82 7.78 -16.55 8.58
CA THR A 82 9.04 -16.48 7.80
C THR A 82 9.10 -17.56 6.72
N HIS A 83 8.06 -18.40 6.62
CA HIS A 83 7.95 -19.54 5.71
C HIS A 83 6.65 -19.45 4.90
N SER A 84 6.65 -18.59 3.88
CA SER A 84 5.45 -18.28 3.08
C SER A 84 4.87 -19.50 2.36
N TRP A 85 5.71 -20.45 1.94
CA TRP A 85 5.27 -21.68 1.26
C TRP A 85 4.34 -22.54 2.14
N ASP A 86 4.68 -22.69 3.42
CA ASP A 86 3.88 -23.43 4.40
C ASP A 86 2.61 -22.66 4.76
N PHE A 87 2.70 -21.34 4.92
CA PHE A 87 1.56 -20.47 5.20
C PHE A 87 0.51 -20.54 4.08
N LEU A 88 0.95 -20.52 2.83
CA LEU A 88 0.09 -20.65 1.65
C LEU A 88 -0.27 -22.12 1.34
N ARG A 89 0.25 -23.09 2.09
CA ARG A 89 0.06 -24.55 1.91
C ARG A 89 0.43 -25.04 0.50
N LEU A 90 1.46 -24.44 -0.10
CA LEU A 90 1.90 -24.73 -1.46
C LEU A 90 2.62 -26.07 -1.59
N ASP A 91 3.08 -26.65 -0.47
CA ASP A 91 3.64 -27.99 -0.36
C ASP A 91 2.66 -29.09 -0.81
N SER A 92 1.35 -28.86 -0.59
CA SER A 92 0.28 -29.77 -1.03
C SER A 92 0.02 -29.70 -2.54
N VAL A 93 0.23 -28.52 -3.14
CA VAL A 93 0.03 -28.24 -4.56
C VAL A 93 1.13 -28.90 -5.40
N TYR A 94 2.38 -28.81 -4.93
CA TYR A 94 3.52 -29.45 -5.60
C TYR A 94 3.43 -30.98 -5.60
N LYS A 95 2.91 -31.59 -4.53
CA LYS A 95 2.70 -33.04 -4.43
C LYS A 95 1.61 -33.57 -5.37
N SER A 96 0.74 -32.70 -5.89
CA SER A 96 -0.39 -33.11 -6.74
C SER A 96 -0.13 -33.04 -8.25
N ASN A 97 1.09 -32.74 -8.72
CA ASN A 97 1.52 -32.83 -10.14
C ASN A 97 0.60 -32.18 -11.20
N HIS A 98 -0.31 -31.27 -10.84
CA HIS A 98 -1.35 -30.77 -11.75
C HIS A 98 -1.13 -29.34 -12.26
N ILE A 99 -0.01 -28.69 -11.97
CA ILE A 99 0.30 -27.40 -12.59
C ILE A 99 1.17 -27.65 -13.82
N ALA A 100 0.56 -27.59 -15.00
CA ALA A 100 1.30 -27.46 -16.24
C ALA A 100 2.16 -26.20 -16.16
N LEU A 101 3.49 -26.36 -16.13
CA LEU A 101 4.47 -25.28 -15.97
C LEU A 101 4.28 -24.13 -16.98
N ASP A 102 3.70 -24.41 -18.15
CA ASP A 102 3.45 -23.42 -19.21
C ASP A 102 2.29 -22.45 -18.92
N SER A 103 1.47 -22.71 -17.90
CA SER A 103 0.25 -21.95 -17.63
C SER A 103 0.39 -20.79 -16.64
N THR A 104 1.58 -20.57 -16.08
CA THR A 104 1.80 -19.57 -15.01
C THR A 104 2.63 -18.35 -15.43
N SER A 105 2.92 -18.17 -16.72
CA SER A 105 3.58 -16.96 -17.22
C SER A 105 2.63 -15.76 -17.25
N ASN A 106 3.18 -14.54 -17.22
CA ASN A 106 2.41 -13.28 -17.32
C ASN A 106 1.46 -12.99 -16.12
N VAL A 107 1.81 -13.46 -14.92
CA VAL A 107 1.15 -13.10 -13.66
C VAL A 107 1.99 -12.05 -12.92
N ILE A 108 1.34 -11.04 -12.33
CA ILE A 108 2.01 -10.06 -11.46
C ILE A 108 1.62 -10.40 -10.02
N VAL A 109 2.63 -10.65 -9.19
CA VAL A 109 2.46 -10.93 -7.77
C VAL A 109 3.01 -9.75 -6.97
N GLY A 110 2.15 -9.09 -6.20
CA GLY A 110 2.57 -8.05 -5.26
C GLY A 110 2.85 -8.67 -3.88
N VAL A 111 4.00 -8.34 -3.30
CA VAL A 111 4.41 -8.81 -1.97
C VAL A 111 4.63 -7.59 -1.07
N ILE A 112 3.96 -7.57 0.08
CA ILE A 112 4.16 -6.55 1.13
C ILE A 112 4.84 -7.27 2.29
N ASP A 113 6.15 -7.07 2.42
CA ASP A 113 7.01 -7.70 3.42
C ASP A 113 8.06 -6.68 3.92
N SER A 114 8.87 -7.11 4.87
CA SER A 114 10.07 -6.45 5.38
C SER A 114 11.20 -6.32 4.35
N GLY A 115 11.19 -7.10 3.27
CA GLY A 115 12.17 -7.01 2.18
C GLY A 115 12.47 -8.35 1.52
N VAL A 116 13.42 -8.34 0.59
CA VAL A 116 13.96 -9.53 -0.08
C VAL A 116 15.48 -9.39 -0.22
N TRP A 117 16.17 -10.50 -0.49
CA TRP A 117 17.57 -10.51 -0.92
C TRP A 117 17.63 -10.54 -2.45
N PRO A 118 17.71 -9.39 -3.13
CA PRO A 118 17.69 -9.33 -4.60
C PRO A 118 18.85 -10.09 -5.27
N GLU A 119 19.95 -10.31 -4.55
CA GLU A 119 21.10 -11.10 -5.01
C GLU A 119 20.89 -12.62 -4.96
N SER A 120 19.79 -13.09 -4.35
CA SER A 120 19.48 -14.51 -4.32
C SER A 120 19.19 -15.03 -5.73
N GLU A 121 19.72 -16.21 -6.06
CA GLU A 121 19.43 -16.90 -7.33
C GLU A 121 17.93 -17.11 -7.57
N SER A 122 17.10 -17.09 -6.53
CA SER A 122 15.64 -17.19 -6.67
C SER A 122 15.02 -16.01 -7.43
N PHE A 123 15.71 -14.87 -7.52
CA PHE A 123 15.27 -13.66 -8.24
C PHE A 123 16.02 -13.44 -9.56
N ASN A 124 16.85 -14.40 -9.99
CA ASN A 124 17.52 -14.35 -11.28
C ASN A 124 16.50 -14.43 -12.43
N ASP A 125 16.56 -13.48 -13.37
CA ASP A 125 15.63 -13.39 -14.51
C ASP A 125 16.07 -14.21 -15.74
N TYR A 126 17.14 -14.99 -15.62
CA TYR A 126 17.64 -15.83 -16.71
C TYR A 126 16.57 -16.81 -17.20
N GLY A 127 16.24 -16.73 -18.49
CA GLY A 127 15.22 -17.57 -19.13
C GLY A 127 13.78 -17.06 -19.00
N LEU A 128 13.55 -15.93 -18.30
CA LEU A 128 12.25 -15.26 -18.28
C LEU A 128 12.04 -14.44 -19.56
N GLY A 129 10.77 -14.32 -19.96
CA GLY A 129 10.33 -13.45 -21.05
C GLY A 129 10.37 -11.96 -20.67
N PRO A 130 9.88 -11.07 -21.54
CA PRO A 130 9.79 -9.64 -21.22
C PRO A 130 8.82 -9.38 -20.05
N VAL A 131 9.04 -8.27 -19.36
CA VAL A 131 8.14 -7.75 -18.32
C VAL A 131 6.71 -7.63 -18.88
N PRO A 132 5.67 -8.11 -18.18
CA PRO A 132 4.29 -7.94 -18.62
C PRO A 132 3.95 -6.49 -18.97
N GLU A 133 3.40 -6.23 -20.17
CA GLU A 133 3.03 -4.86 -20.60
C GLU A 133 2.00 -4.18 -19.68
N LYS A 134 1.21 -4.99 -18.97
CA LYS A 134 0.23 -4.55 -17.97
C LYS A 134 0.88 -4.13 -16.64
N PHE A 135 2.14 -4.48 -16.39
CA PHE A 135 2.88 -4.00 -15.23
C PHE A 135 3.15 -2.50 -15.38
N LYS A 136 2.71 -1.73 -14.40
CA LYS A 136 2.88 -0.26 -14.35
C LYS A 136 3.75 0.19 -13.17
N GLY A 137 4.38 -0.77 -12.48
CA GLY A 137 5.36 -0.46 -11.44
C GLY A 137 6.69 -0.05 -12.04
N GLU A 138 7.56 0.46 -11.18
CA GLU A 138 8.92 0.84 -11.55
C GLU A 138 9.90 0.34 -10.49
N CYS A 139 11.16 0.18 -10.90
CA CYS A 139 12.25 -0.08 -9.98
C CYS A 139 12.58 1.21 -9.21
N VAL A 140 12.32 1.22 -7.91
CA VAL A 140 12.60 2.37 -7.04
C VAL A 140 13.86 2.10 -6.22
N THR A 141 14.86 2.97 -6.33
CA THR A 141 16.11 2.87 -5.56
C THR A 141 15.94 3.32 -4.10
N GLY A 142 16.80 2.82 -3.21
CA GLY A 142 16.85 3.20 -1.79
C GLY A 142 18.24 3.05 -1.19
N ASP A 143 18.36 3.23 0.13
CA ASP A 143 19.64 3.35 0.84
C ASP A 143 20.66 2.22 0.57
N ASN A 144 20.18 0.99 0.34
CA ASN A 144 21.01 -0.17 -0.04
C ASN A 144 20.40 -0.95 -1.22
N PHE A 145 19.66 -0.27 -2.09
CA PHE A 145 18.98 -0.89 -3.22
C PHE A 145 19.14 -0.02 -4.47
N THR A 146 19.91 -0.50 -5.43
CA THR A 146 20.24 0.21 -6.66
C THR A 146 19.49 -0.38 -7.85
N LEU A 147 19.55 0.28 -9.01
CA LEU A 147 18.98 -0.27 -10.25
C LEU A 147 19.58 -1.64 -10.63
N ALA A 148 20.81 -1.94 -10.19
CA ALA A 148 21.44 -3.24 -10.43
C ALA A 148 20.77 -4.38 -9.63
N ASN A 149 19.99 -4.06 -8.60
CA ASN A 149 19.23 -5.02 -7.81
C ASN A 149 17.84 -5.32 -8.41
N CYS A 150 17.43 -4.59 -9.44
CA CYS A 150 16.16 -4.84 -10.13
C CYS A 150 16.35 -5.81 -11.28
N ASN A 151 15.68 -6.95 -11.17
CA ASN A 151 15.50 -7.89 -12.26
C ASN A 151 14.43 -7.39 -13.25
N LYS A 152 14.32 -8.05 -14.40
CA LYS A 152 13.28 -7.76 -15.40
C LYS A 152 11.94 -8.37 -15.00
#